data_AF-A0A2E0XUA3-F1
#
_entry.id   AF-A0A2E0XUA3-F1
#
_cell.length_a   1.000
_cell.length_b   1.000
_cell.length_c   1.000
_cell.angle_alpha   90.00
_cell.angle_beta   90.00
_cell.angle_gamma   90.00
#
_symmetry.space_group_name_H-M   'P 1'
#
loop_
_entity.id
_entity.type
_entity.pdbx_description
1 polymer ?
#
loop_
_entity_poly.entity_id
_entity_poly.type
_entity_poly.pdbx_seq_one_letter_code
_entity_poly.pdbx_strand_id
1 'polypeptide(L)'
;MSNSKNLKNKRKTKRKNKNTKGGEVQRIDNSKKNIDFERHMRDYFNNYGTAKQRWVRGQLKLPNNMRYESPDINSKMVDLPDFNPTLWNNYPELHANAGRRVQASHNCFTYGLNLQQEKTKKVCDDRLLDKKNKYKSCGKPQPGNAFGLPRVEGYEGYTCPNLHTKQSIENPYIFPVKEAEQCPKGHYKIALVVTDKPGNNGTYHYYRQGKQGNKILWDHKDGGRPATNKDASGKLIPMLSKADRDYTKEGGVNYNRICNYYCVPSSDKHKTMDIFIKGSNSQGGKKTKKNKNNKKKKYTRRS
;
A
#
# COMPACT_ATOMS: atom_id res chain seq x y z
N MET A 1 75.44 0.89 -12.79
CA MET A 1 76.10 2.04 -13.44
C MET A 1 75.71 2.08 -14.90
N SER A 2 75.33 3.27 -15.37
CA SER A 2 75.35 3.74 -16.77
C SER A 2 74.39 3.13 -17.82
N ASN A 3 73.34 3.91 -18.08
CA ASN A 3 72.89 4.44 -19.38
C ASN A 3 73.04 3.59 -20.66
N SER A 4 71.93 3.38 -21.37
CA SER A 4 71.75 4.08 -22.65
C SER A 4 70.29 4.11 -23.12
N LYS A 5 69.97 5.20 -23.80
CA LYS A 5 68.68 5.66 -24.32
C LYS A 5 68.26 4.83 -25.53
N ASN A 6 66.95 4.62 -25.73
CA ASN A 6 66.43 4.63 -27.10
C ASN A 6 64.99 5.16 -27.21
N LEU A 7 64.79 5.88 -28.30
CA LEU A 7 63.78 6.90 -28.54
C LEU A 7 62.89 6.44 -29.70
N LYS A 8 61.63 6.92 -29.73
CA LYS A 8 60.68 6.96 -30.86
C LYS A 8 59.79 5.73 -31.09
N ASN A 9 58.48 5.89 -30.88
CA ASN A 9 57.57 6.23 -31.99
C ASN A 9 56.16 6.61 -31.51
N LYS A 10 55.77 7.86 -31.81
CA LYS A 10 54.39 8.37 -31.72
C LYS A 10 53.63 7.96 -32.98
N ARG A 11 52.50 7.26 -32.86
CA ARG A 11 51.46 7.21 -33.91
C ARG A 11 50.17 7.85 -33.37
N LYS A 12 49.93 9.08 -33.80
CA LYS A 12 48.66 9.82 -33.65
C LYS A 12 47.70 9.33 -34.74
N THR A 13 46.58 8.73 -34.38
CA THR A 13 45.44 8.52 -35.30
C THR A 13 44.38 9.58 -35.04
N LYS A 14 44.30 10.54 -35.97
CA LYS A 14 43.21 11.52 -36.10
C LYS A 14 41.93 10.79 -36.50
N ARG A 15 40.87 10.82 -35.68
CA ARG A 15 39.50 10.55 -36.14
C ARG A 15 38.73 11.86 -36.25
N LYS A 16 38.20 12.07 -37.45
CA LYS A 16 37.47 13.25 -37.90
C LYS A 16 36.09 13.33 -37.23
N ASN A 17 35.77 14.49 -36.66
CA ASN A 17 34.42 14.89 -36.31
C ASN A 17 33.58 15.06 -37.58
N LYS A 18 32.40 14.45 -37.61
CA LYS A 18 31.31 14.84 -38.50
C LYS A 18 30.22 15.49 -37.66
N ASN A 19 29.99 16.78 -37.94
CA ASN A 19 28.86 17.57 -37.48
C ASN A 19 27.55 16.99 -38.02
N THR A 20 26.58 16.81 -37.14
CA THR A 20 25.15 16.89 -37.49
C THR A 20 24.50 17.95 -36.60
N LYS A 21 23.98 18.99 -37.27
CA LYS A 21 23.14 20.05 -36.71
C LYS A 21 21.76 19.49 -36.35
N GLY A 22 21.12 20.07 -35.34
CA GLY A 22 19.66 20.08 -35.20
C GLY A 22 19.14 19.70 -33.82
N GLY A 23 18.62 20.69 -33.09
CA GLY A 23 17.78 20.46 -31.91
C GLY A 23 18.17 21.32 -30.71
N GLU A 24 17.67 22.55 -30.65
CA GLU A 24 17.68 23.39 -29.46
C GLU A 24 16.74 22.78 -28.41
N VAL A 25 17.32 22.08 -27.42
CA VAL A 25 16.58 21.58 -26.25
C VAL A 25 16.58 22.69 -25.22
N GLN A 26 15.44 23.35 -25.04
CA GLN A 26 15.21 24.22 -23.88
C GLN A 26 15.44 23.40 -22.60
N ARG A 27 16.51 23.72 -21.86
CA ARG A 27 16.73 23.21 -20.51
C ARG A 27 15.67 23.79 -19.59
N ILE A 28 14.62 23.01 -19.32
CA ILE A 28 13.66 23.31 -18.27
C ILE A 28 14.34 23.01 -16.93
N ASP A 29 14.53 24.06 -16.13
CA ASP A 29 15.05 23.99 -14.77
C ASP A 29 14.05 23.25 -13.86
N ASN A 30 14.40 22.01 -13.51
CA ASN A 30 13.61 21.11 -12.67
C ASN A 30 13.91 21.27 -11.16
N SER A 31 14.65 22.30 -10.76
CA SER A 31 15.06 22.50 -9.35
C SER A 31 13.89 22.79 -8.40
N LYS A 32 12.79 23.39 -8.88
CA LYS A 32 11.68 23.85 -8.02
C LYS A 32 10.67 22.77 -7.62
N LYS A 33 10.55 21.66 -8.36
CA LYS A 33 9.49 20.64 -8.14
C LYS A 33 9.88 19.52 -7.16
N ASN A 34 11.17 19.35 -6.90
CA ASN A 34 11.67 18.38 -5.91
C ASN A 34 11.57 18.93 -4.47
N ILE A 35 11.31 20.23 -4.33
CA ILE A 35 11.35 20.92 -3.04
C ILE A 35 10.09 20.67 -2.22
N ASP A 36 8.91 20.51 -2.84
CA ASP A 36 7.64 20.46 -2.09
C ASP A 36 7.36 19.12 -1.40
N PHE A 37 7.70 17.98 -2.01
CA PHE A 37 7.59 16.67 -1.36
C PHE A 37 8.69 16.45 -0.32
N GLU A 38 9.93 16.84 -0.64
CA GLU A 38 11.03 16.83 0.33
C GLU A 38 10.75 17.78 1.51
N ARG A 39 10.12 18.94 1.27
CA ARG A 39 9.64 19.84 2.33
C ARG A 39 8.52 19.18 3.14
N HIS A 40 7.53 18.54 2.50
CA HIS A 40 6.46 17.84 3.22
C HIS A 40 6.98 16.67 4.07
N MET A 41 7.86 15.83 3.54
CA MET A 41 8.48 14.73 4.29
C MET A 41 9.42 15.24 5.38
N ARG A 42 10.18 16.31 5.11
CA ARG A 42 11.05 16.97 6.11
C ARG A 42 10.24 17.60 7.23
N ASP A 43 9.19 18.34 6.93
CA ASP A 43 8.29 18.94 7.91
C ASP A 43 7.55 17.85 8.70
N TYR A 44 7.17 16.74 8.06
CA TYR A 44 6.61 15.58 8.74
C TYR A 44 7.61 14.93 9.71
N PHE A 45 8.85 14.66 9.29
CA PHE A 45 9.88 14.09 10.18
C PHE A 45 10.31 15.06 11.29
N ASN A 46 10.30 16.37 11.02
CA ASN A 46 10.64 17.39 12.02
C ASN A 46 9.51 17.57 13.05
N ASN A 47 8.25 17.44 12.67
CA ASN A 47 7.11 17.63 13.58
C ASN A 47 6.64 16.35 14.27
N TYR A 48 6.90 15.17 13.71
CA TYR A 48 6.35 13.89 14.19
C TYR A 48 7.36 12.72 14.25
N GLY A 49 8.61 12.92 13.82
CA GLY A 49 9.65 11.89 13.86
C GLY A 49 10.39 11.88 15.21
N THR A 50 10.63 10.70 15.77
CA THR A 50 11.64 10.57 16.83
C THR A 50 13.03 10.76 16.22
N ALA A 51 13.93 11.42 16.95
CA ALA A 51 15.19 12.02 16.48
C ALA A 51 16.23 11.10 15.79
N LYS A 52 15.89 9.86 15.42
CA LYS A 52 16.86 8.85 14.94
C LYS A 52 16.69 8.42 13.47
N GLN A 53 15.70 8.92 12.74
CA GLN A 53 15.44 8.49 11.35
C GLN A 53 15.92 9.55 10.35
N ARG A 54 17.24 9.64 10.14
CA ARG A 54 17.85 10.50 9.12
C ARG A 54 17.94 9.73 7.79
N TRP A 55 17.21 10.17 6.78
CA TRP A 55 17.22 9.62 5.42
C TRP A 55 18.56 9.93 4.73
N VAL A 56 19.26 8.91 4.24
CA VAL A 56 20.51 9.07 3.47
C VAL A 56 20.35 8.37 2.10
N ARG A 57 20.35 9.19 1.04
CA ARG A 57 20.69 8.93 -0.38
C ARG A 57 20.15 7.61 -1.00
N GLY A 58 19.20 7.57 -1.93
CA GLY A 58 18.62 8.59 -2.79
C GLY A 58 17.88 7.94 -3.97
N GLN A 59 16.98 8.74 -4.58
CA GLN A 59 16.33 8.61 -5.88
C GLN A 59 15.33 7.47 -6.12
N LEU A 60 14.05 7.78 -5.94
CA LEU A 60 12.92 7.10 -6.57
C LEU A 60 12.39 7.98 -7.72
N LYS A 61 12.32 7.45 -8.94
CA LYS A 61 11.68 8.14 -10.07
C LYS A 61 10.17 7.97 -9.99
N LEU A 62 9.44 9.07 -9.79
CA LEU A 62 7.98 9.12 -9.85
C LEU A 62 7.50 9.39 -11.29
N PRO A 63 6.30 8.91 -11.67
CA PRO A 63 5.70 9.25 -12.95
C PRO A 63 5.32 10.73 -13.04
N ASN A 64 5.65 11.36 -14.18
CA ASN A 64 5.71 12.82 -14.39
C ASN A 64 4.39 13.60 -14.40
N ASN A 65 3.22 13.01 -14.16
CA ASN A 65 1.93 13.66 -14.47
C ASN A 65 0.92 13.69 -13.32
N MET A 66 1.37 13.95 -12.09
CA MET A 66 0.48 14.14 -10.94
C MET A 66 0.42 15.62 -10.54
N ARG A 67 -0.45 16.41 -11.19
CA ARG A 67 -0.86 17.71 -10.63
C ARG A 67 -1.81 17.42 -9.47
N TYR A 68 -1.41 17.81 -8.25
CA TYR A 68 -2.34 17.91 -7.13
C TYR A 68 -3.20 19.15 -7.37
N GLU A 69 -4.42 18.95 -7.86
CA GLU A 69 -5.41 20.01 -7.88
C GLU A 69 -5.92 20.19 -6.45
N SER A 70 -5.73 21.39 -5.90
CA SER A 70 -6.28 21.76 -4.60
C SER A 70 -7.80 21.59 -4.66
N PRO A 71 -8.41 20.76 -3.80
CA PRO A 71 -9.85 20.54 -3.86
C PRO A 71 -10.61 21.82 -3.53
N ASP A 72 -11.59 22.11 -4.38
CA ASP A 72 -12.54 23.21 -4.24
C ASP A 72 -13.37 23.05 -2.96
N ILE A 73 -13.28 24.03 -2.05
CA ILE A 73 -13.75 23.96 -0.67
C ILE A 73 -15.28 24.19 -0.57
N ASN A 74 -15.95 24.56 -1.68
CA ASN A 74 -17.33 25.05 -1.67
C ASN A 74 -18.42 24.05 -2.12
N SER A 75 -18.20 22.74 -1.97
CA SER A 75 -19.21 21.71 -2.30
C SER A 75 -19.46 20.77 -1.12
N LYS A 76 -20.62 20.95 -0.48
CA LYS A 76 -21.03 20.40 0.84
C LYS A 76 -21.24 18.87 0.95
N MET A 77 -20.91 18.07 -0.06
CA MET A 77 -21.10 16.61 0.04
C MET A 77 -19.77 15.86 0.02
N VAL A 78 -19.39 15.36 1.19
CA VAL A 78 -18.37 14.32 1.36
C VAL A 78 -18.84 13.08 0.61
N ASP A 79 -17.98 12.51 -0.22
CA ASP A 79 -18.31 11.32 -1.02
C ASP A 79 -18.16 10.06 -0.16
N LEU A 80 -19.13 9.88 0.75
CA LEU A 80 -19.12 8.81 1.73
C LEU A 80 -19.49 7.46 1.09
N PRO A 81 -18.71 6.40 1.36
CA PRO A 81 -19.04 5.06 0.92
C PRO A 81 -20.28 4.54 1.65
N ASP A 82 -21.12 3.78 0.95
CA ASP A 82 -22.23 3.08 1.56
C ASP A 82 -21.74 2.00 2.54
N PHE A 83 -22.40 1.91 3.69
CA PHE A 83 -22.32 0.74 4.54
C PHE A 83 -23.09 -0.42 3.89
N ASN A 84 -22.36 -1.26 3.15
CA ASN A 84 -22.92 -2.41 2.45
C ASN A 84 -22.33 -3.72 3.01
N PRO A 85 -22.81 -4.22 4.17
CA PRO A 85 -22.30 -5.44 4.76
C PRO A 85 -22.50 -6.63 3.82
N THR A 86 -23.58 -6.69 3.04
CA THR A 86 -23.80 -7.77 2.06
C THR A 86 -22.66 -7.87 1.04
N LEU A 87 -22.17 -6.74 0.52
CA LEU A 87 -21.03 -6.71 -0.40
C LEU A 87 -19.73 -7.19 0.26
N TRP A 88 -19.49 -6.77 1.51
CA TRP A 88 -18.25 -7.05 2.24
C TRP A 88 -18.25 -8.40 2.99
N ASN A 89 -19.43 -8.95 3.21
CA ASN A 89 -19.70 -10.19 3.92
C ASN A 89 -20.24 -11.26 3.00
N ASN A 90 -20.20 -11.03 1.67
CA ASN A 90 -20.61 -12.04 0.71
C ASN A 90 -19.80 -13.32 0.97
N TYR A 91 -20.49 -14.25 1.63
CA TYR A 91 -20.02 -15.50 2.18
C TYR A 91 -21.01 -16.52 1.64
N PRO A 92 -20.63 -17.34 0.65
CA PRO A 92 -21.49 -18.44 0.27
C PRO A 92 -21.47 -19.42 1.43
N GLU A 93 -22.64 -19.70 1.96
CA GLU A 93 -22.83 -20.84 2.85
C GLU A 93 -22.22 -22.09 2.20
N LEU A 94 -21.47 -22.81 3.03
CA LEU A 94 -21.17 -24.24 2.94
C LEU A 94 -21.66 -24.91 1.65
N HIS A 95 -20.81 -24.99 0.62
CA HIS A 95 -20.59 -26.13 -0.29
C HIS A 95 -19.73 -25.72 -1.50
N ALA A 96 -19.05 -26.70 -2.08
CA ALA A 96 -17.74 -26.58 -2.70
C ALA A 96 -17.70 -25.83 -4.05
N ASN A 97 -16.69 -24.95 -4.19
CA ASN A 97 -16.20 -24.36 -5.45
C ASN A 97 -16.97 -23.13 -5.97
N ALA A 98 -16.59 -21.91 -5.51
CA ALA A 98 -16.37 -20.70 -6.36
C ALA A 98 -16.62 -19.30 -5.70
N GLY A 99 -17.11 -19.19 -4.45
CA GLY A 99 -17.61 -17.89 -3.95
C GLY A 99 -16.97 -17.25 -2.71
N ARG A 100 -15.87 -17.78 -2.15
CA ARG A 100 -15.28 -17.30 -0.85
C ARG A 100 -14.42 -16.04 -0.97
N ARG A 101 -14.93 -14.98 -1.58
CA ARG A 101 -14.02 -13.95 -2.12
C ARG A 101 -13.76 -12.79 -1.19
N VAL A 102 -14.76 -11.99 -0.83
CA VAL A 102 -14.46 -10.69 -0.18
C VAL A 102 -14.13 -10.84 1.30
N GLN A 103 -15.00 -11.46 2.10
CA GLN A 103 -14.76 -11.58 3.54
C GLN A 103 -13.45 -12.32 3.88
N ALA A 104 -13.14 -13.38 3.14
CA ALA A 104 -11.95 -14.18 3.38
C ALA A 104 -10.67 -13.58 2.77
N SER A 105 -10.73 -12.75 1.72
CA SER A 105 -9.52 -12.17 1.09
C SER A 105 -9.23 -10.71 1.48
N HIS A 106 -10.25 -9.93 1.85
CA HIS A 106 -10.14 -8.53 2.26
C HIS A 106 -10.21 -8.41 3.79
N ASN A 107 -9.57 -7.39 4.36
CA ASN A 107 -9.51 -7.13 5.80
C ASN A 107 -9.83 -5.65 6.10
N CYS A 108 -9.59 -5.23 7.35
CA CYS A 108 -9.80 -3.86 7.81
C CYS A 108 -9.10 -2.81 6.95
N PHE A 109 -7.87 -3.06 6.50
CA PHE A 109 -7.13 -2.10 5.66
C PHE A 109 -7.85 -1.86 4.34
N THR A 110 -8.19 -2.92 3.61
CA THR A 110 -8.91 -2.80 2.34
C THR A 110 -10.35 -2.31 2.50
N TYR A 111 -10.98 -2.64 3.63
CA TYR A 111 -12.30 -2.13 3.98
C TYR A 111 -12.26 -0.62 4.22
N GLY A 112 -11.26 -0.17 4.99
CA GLY A 112 -10.92 1.22 5.20
C GLY A 112 -10.74 1.96 3.88
N LEU A 113 -9.95 1.40 2.95
CA LEU A 113 -9.76 1.95 1.60
C LEU A 113 -10.99 1.84 0.68
N ASN A 114 -12.06 1.18 1.12
CA ASN A 114 -13.21 0.83 0.29
C ASN A 114 -12.78 0.24 -1.06
N LEU A 115 -11.77 -0.64 -1.05
CA LEU A 115 -11.10 -1.12 -2.25
C LEU A 115 -11.07 -2.66 -2.28
N GLN A 116 -11.73 -3.24 -3.28
CA GLN A 116 -11.69 -4.67 -3.55
C GLN A 116 -10.96 -4.92 -4.87
N GLN A 117 -10.05 -5.89 -4.91
CA GLN A 117 -9.38 -6.31 -6.14
C GLN A 117 -9.65 -7.79 -6.41
N GLU A 118 -9.90 -8.10 -7.69
CA GLU A 118 -10.09 -9.48 -8.14
C GLU A 118 -8.81 -10.31 -7.97
N LYS A 119 -7.63 -9.69 -8.12
CA LYS A 119 -6.35 -10.34 -7.84
C LYS A 119 -6.29 -10.91 -6.41
N THR A 120 -6.70 -10.12 -5.41
CA THR A 120 -6.73 -10.54 -4.00
C THR A 120 -7.64 -11.74 -3.80
N LYS A 121 -8.82 -11.73 -4.43
CA LYS A 121 -9.79 -12.82 -4.40
C LYS A 121 -9.21 -14.08 -5.04
N LYS A 122 -8.62 -13.95 -6.24
CA LYS A 122 -8.00 -15.06 -6.95
C LYS A 122 -6.85 -15.70 -6.15
N VAL A 123 -5.97 -14.90 -5.57
CA VAL A 123 -4.87 -15.42 -4.74
C VAL A 123 -5.39 -16.15 -3.51
N CYS A 124 -6.48 -15.65 -2.90
CA CYS A 124 -7.18 -16.34 -1.81
C CYS A 124 -7.74 -17.68 -2.28
N ASP A 125 -8.46 -17.72 -3.39
CA ASP A 125 -9.02 -18.95 -3.95
C ASP A 125 -7.91 -19.98 -4.27
N ASP A 126 -6.84 -19.56 -4.95
CA ASP A 126 -5.70 -20.42 -5.26
C ASP A 126 -5.09 -21.03 -3.98
N ARG A 127 -4.94 -20.23 -2.92
CA ARG A 127 -4.40 -20.68 -1.62
C ARG A 127 -5.35 -21.60 -0.87
N LEU A 128 -6.67 -21.43 -1.02
CA LEU A 128 -7.68 -22.27 -0.39
C LEU A 128 -7.84 -23.62 -1.11
N LEU A 129 -7.57 -23.66 -2.42
CA LEU A 129 -7.63 -24.85 -3.25
C LEU A 129 -6.31 -25.63 -3.26
N ASP A 130 -5.20 -25.00 -2.90
CA ASP A 130 -3.90 -25.67 -2.80
C ASP A 130 -3.90 -26.73 -1.69
N LYS A 131 -3.93 -28.01 -2.08
CA LYS A 131 -3.87 -29.16 -1.17
C LYS A 131 -2.57 -29.22 -0.36
N LYS A 132 -1.49 -28.56 -0.83
CA LYS A 132 -0.21 -28.48 -0.11
C LYS A 132 -0.19 -27.36 0.92
N ASN A 133 -1.12 -26.40 0.83
CA ASN A 133 -1.24 -25.33 1.80
C ASN A 133 -1.91 -25.82 3.08
N LYS A 134 -1.10 -26.27 4.05
CA LYS A 134 -1.56 -26.78 5.35
C LYS A 134 -2.45 -25.80 6.11
N TYR A 135 -2.23 -24.50 5.96
CA TYR A 135 -2.92 -23.46 6.73
C TYR A 135 -4.20 -22.94 6.05
N LYS A 136 -4.45 -23.30 4.78
CA LYS A 136 -5.61 -22.85 3.96
C LYS A 136 -6.02 -21.39 4.26
N SER A 137 -5.02 -20.49 4.28
CA SER A 137 -5.23 -19.06 4.59
C SER A 137 -5.02 -18.23 3.34
N CYS A 138 -5.88 -17.22 3.14
CA CYS A 138 -5.83 -16.34 1.98
C CYS A 138 -4.65 -15.37 1.99
N GLY A 139 -4.07 -15.12 3.16
CA GLY A 139 -3.29 -13.92 3.44
C GLY A 139 -4.11 -12.65 3.20
N LYS A 140 -3.67 -11.56 3.80
CA LYS A 140 -4.43 -10.31 3.78
C LYS A 140 -3.55 -9.16 3.32
N PRO A 141 -4.09 -8.19 2.57
CA PRO A 141 -3.37 -6.96 2.30
C PRO A 141 -3.00 -6.22 3.59
N GLN A 142 -1.86 -5.55 3.58
CA GLN A 142 -1.30 -4.81 4.72
C GLN A 142 -0.67 -3.53 4.18
N PRO A 143 -0.67 -2.43 4.95
CA PRO A 143 0.05 -1.22 4.59
C PRO A 143 1.51 -1.51 4.23
N GLY A 144 1.93 -1.00 3.08
CA GLY A 144 3.27 -1.14 2.52
C GLY A 144 3.49 -2.36 1.63
N ASN A 145 2.55 -3.32 1.56
CA ASN A 145 2.75 -4.54 0.79
C ASN A 145 2.93 -4.29 -0.71
N ALA A 146 2.15 -3.38 -1.32
CA ALA A 146 2.25 -3.14 -2.76
C ALA A 146 3.62 -2.56 -3.18
N PHE A 147 4.33 -1.94 -2.24
CA PHE A 147 5.68 -1.38 -2.44
C PHE A 147 6.78 -2.32 -1.93
N GLY A 148 6.43 -3.56 -1.55
CA GLY A 148 7.39 -4.54 -1.05
C GLY A 148 8.06 -4.14 0.26
N LEU A 149 7.42 -3.26 1.06
CA LEU A 149 7.95 -2.92 2.37
C LEU A 149 7.96 -4.15 3.27
N PRO A 150 8.95 -4.27 4.20
CA PRO A 150 8.98 -5.37 5.15
C PRO A 150 7.67 -5.51 5.91
N ARG A 151 7.28 -6.73 6.25
CA ARG A 151 6.10 -6.94 7.11
C ARG A 151 6.36 -6.30 8.46
N VAL A 152 5.29 -5.82 9.07
CA VAL A 152 5.36 -5.43 10.48
C VAL A 152 5.49 -6.73 11.28
N GLU A 153 6.54 -6.83 12.09
CA GLU A 153 6.81 -7.99 12.94
C GLU A 153 6.96 -7.53 14.37
N GLY A 154 6.48 -8.35 15.30
CA GLY A 154 6.51 -8.06 16.73
C GLY A 154 5.64 -6.87 17.14
N TYR A 155 5.37 -6.77 18.45
CA TYR A 155 4.58 -5.68 19.02
C TYR A 155 5.16 -4.29 18.69
N GLU A 156 6.50 -4.15 18.78
CA GLU A 156 7.21 -2.89 18.52
C GLU A 156 7.07 -2.38 17.07
N GLY A 157 6.71 -3.27 16.14
CA GLY A 157 6.44 -2.90 14.77
C GLY A 157 5.10 -2.17 14.61
N TYR A 158 4.08 -2.50 15.40
CA TYR A 158 2.70 -2.02 15.26
C TYR A 158 2.47 -0.67 15.95
N THR A 159 3.37 0.28 15.72
CA THR A 159 3.24 1.64 16.23
C THR A 159 2.56 2.56 15.23
N CYS A 160 1.93 3.62 15.73
CA CYS A 160 1.29 4.63 14.89
C CYS A 160 2.24 5.24 13.84
N PRO A 161 3.49 5.63 14.17
CA PRO A 161 4.42 6.16 13.17
C PRO A 161 4.75 5.14 12.09
N ASN A 162 5.05 3.88 12.46
CA ASN A 162 5.41 2.85 11.49
C ASN A 162 4.27 2.56 10.50
N LEU A 163 3.06 2.39 11.01
CA LEU A 163 1.89 2.10 10.18
C LEU A 163 1.49 3.30 9.32
N HIS A 164 1.55 4.51 9.87
CA HIS A 164 1.37 5.74 9.10
C HIS A 164 2.36 5.81 7.94
N THR A 165 3.67 5.67 8.21
CA THR A 165 4.70 5.74 7.17
C THR A 165 4.47 4.70 6.07
N LYS A 166 4.13 3.46 6.42
CA LYS A 166 3.81 2.42 5.43
C LYS A 166 2.58 2.77 4.59
N GLN A 167 1.52 3.28 5.21
CA GLN A 167 0.32 3.73 4.51
C GLN A 167 0.64 4.89 3.56
N SER A 168 1.35 5.92 4.02
CA SER A 168 1.63 7.13 3.25
C SER A 168 2.57 6.87 2.07
N ILE A 169 3.52 5.93 2.20
CA ILE A 169 4.35 5.46 1.08
C ILE A 169 3.49 4.75 0.03
N GLU A 170 2.57 3.87 0.45
CA GLU A 170 1.74 3.09 -0.48
C GLU A 170 0.59 3.91 -1.11
N ASN A 171 0.05 4.87 -0.35
CA ASN A 171 -1.13 5.64 -0.68
C ASN A 171 -0.86 7.14 -0.43
N PRO A 172 -0.10 7.82 -1.30
CA PRO A 172 0.35 9.21 -1.07
C PRO A 172 -0.77 10.26 -1.11
N TYR A 173 -1.98 9.87 -1.52
CA TYR A 173 -3.17 10.72 -1.51
C TYR A 173 -3.97 10.63 -0.22
N ILE A 174 -3.57 9.76 0.70
CA ILE A 174 -4.17 9.67 2.02
C ILE A 174 -3.39 10.58 2.95
N PHE A 175 -4.07 11.56 3.54
CA PHE A 175 -3.44 12.55 4.41
C PHE A 175 -4.17 12.65 5.76
N PRO A 176 -3.43 12.98 6.84
CA PRO A 176 -4.01 13.04 8.18
C PRO A 176 -4.93 14.25 8.34
N VAL A 177 -5.95 14.10 9.17
CA VAL A 177 -6.88 15.16 9.59
C VAL A 177 -7.28 14.94 11.05
N LYS A 178 -7.86 15.97 11.70
CA LYS A 178 -8.45 15.78 13.03
C LYS A 178 -9.82 15.10 12.96
N GLU A 179 -10.29 14.55 14.08
CA GLU A 179 -11.61 13.90 14.15
C GLU A 179 -12.73 14.84 13.68
N ALA A 180 -12.71 16.10 14.15
CA ALA A 180 -13.73 17.10 13.86
C ALA A 180 -13.61 17.74 12.47
N GLU A 181 -12.45 17.64 11.82
CA GLU A 181 -12.21 18.27 10.51
C GLU A 181 -12.90 17.49 9.39
N GLN A 182 -13.55 18.17 8.46
CA GLN A 182 -14.20 17.52 7.31
C GLN A 182 -13.17 17.19 6.23
N CYS A 183 -13.37 16.07 5.54
CA CYS A 183 -12.59 15.76 4.36
C CYS A 183 -13.01 16.63 3.18
N PRO A 184 -12.08 17.03 2.31
CA PRO A 184 -12.41 17.75 1.09
C PRO A 184 -13.25 16.88 0.16
N LYS A 185 -13.86 17.51 -0.85
CA LYS A 185 -14.63 16.82 -1.88
C LYS A 185 -13.83 15.67 -2.52
N GLY A 186 -14.51 14.57 -2.83
CA GLY A 186 -13.91 13.38 -3.42
C GLY A 186 -13.01 12.60 -2.46
N HIS A 187 -13.12 12.86 -1.15
CA HIS A 187 -12.50 12.08 -0.10
C HIS A 187 -13.54 11.69 0.96
N TYR A 188 -13.28 10.59 1.66
CA TYR A 188 -14.01 10.16 2.85
C TYR A 188 -13.03 9.89 3.99
N LYS A 189 -13.53 9.69 5.20
CA LYS A 189 -12.68 9.57 6.39
C LYS A 189 -12.45 8.12 6.80
N ILE A 190 -11.22 7.80 7.19
CA ILE A 190 -10.88 6.58 7.93
C ILE A 190 -10.15 6.93 9.23
N ALA A 191 -10.00 5.96 10.11
CA ALA A 191 -9.17 6.07 11.30
C ALA A 191 -8.34 4.81 11.48
N LEU A 192 -7.06 5.01 11.82
CA LEU A 192 -6.15 3.94 12.21
C LEU A 192 -6.10 3.85 13.73
N VAL A 193 -6.27 2.64 14.25
CA VAL A 193 -6.11 2.34 15.67
C VAL A 193 -5.14 1.19 15.87
N VAL A 194 -4.51 1.12 17.04
CA VAL A 194 -3.57 0.06 17.42
C VAL A 194 -3.83 -0.41 18.85
N THR A 195 -3.28 -1.57 19.18
CA THR A 195 -3.17 -2.03 20.57
C THR A 195 -1.90 -1.47 21.21
N ASP A 196 -1.99 -0.98 22.44
CA ASP A 196 -0.84 -0.46 23.19
C ASP A 196 -0.33 -1.42 24.29
N LYS A 197 -0.94 -2.60 24.48
CA LYS A 197 -0.60 -3.49 25.61
C LYS A 197 0.64 -4.35 25.35
N PRO A 198 1.71 -4.25 26.16
CA PRO A 198 2.83 -5.19 26.14
C PRO A 198 2.33 -6.63 26.41
N GLY A 199 2.88 -7.62 25.71
CA GLY A 199 2.48 -9.03 25.83
C GLY A 199 1.39 -9.47 24.84
N ASN A 200 0.69 -8.53 24.19
CA ASN A 200 -0.09 -8.83 22.99
C ASN A 200 0.82 -8.81 21.76
N ASN A 201 0.58 -9.70 20.81
CA ASN A 201 1.09 -9.51 19.46
C ASN A 201 0.48 -8.19 18.95
N GLY A 202 1.31 -7.17 18.77
CA GLY A 202 0.84 -5.87 18.27
C GLY A 202 0.01 -6.07 17.01
N THR A 203 -1.03 -5.25 16.87
CA THR A 203 -1.89 -5.27 15.70
C THR A 203 -2.53 -3.90 15.52
N TYR A 204 -3.13 -3.70 14.35
CA TYR A 204 -3.83 -2.49 13.99
C TYR A 204 -5.22 -2.80 13.47
N HIS A 205 -6.04 -1.76 13.42
CA HIS A 205 -7.35 -1.83 12.81
C HIS A 205 -7.72 -0.52 12.15
N TYR A 206 -8.59 -0.62 11.15
CA TYR A 206 -9.12 0.53 10.44
C TYR A 206 -10.62 0.60 10.59
N TYR A 207 -11.09 1.79 10.98
CA TYR A 207 -12.48 2.19 10.88
C TYR A 207 -12.66 3.12 9.70
N ARG A 208 -13.85 3.15 9.13
CA ARG A 208 -14.22 4.01 8.00
C ARG A 208 -15.52 4.71 8.33
N GLN A 209 -15.62 5.97 7.93
CA GLN A 209 -16.88 6.70 8.01
C GLN A 209 -17.69 6.40 6.74
N GLY A 210 -18.90 5.88 6.92
CA GLY A 210 -19.81 5.50 5.85
C GLY A 210 -21.21 6.06 6.05
N LYS A 211 -22.02 6.02 4.98
CA LYS A 211 -23.44 6.37 5.03
C LYS A 211 -24.30 5.12 5.16
N GLN A 212 -25.32 5.19 6.01
CA GLN A 212 -26.33 4.15 6.19
C GLN A 212 -27.71 4.80 6.23
N GLY A 213 -28.40 4.77 5.09
CA GLY A 213 -29.57 5.62 4.88
C GLY A 213 -29.17 7.09 5.07
N ASN A 214 -29.88 7.79 5.98
CA ASN A 214 -29.63 9.20 6.27
C ASN A 214 -28.61 9.44 7.40
N LYS A 215 -27.97 8.39 7.93
CA LYS A 215 -27.00 8.48 9.04
C LYS A 215 -25.59 8.34 8.54
N ILE A 216 -24.67 9.12 9.13
CA ILE A 216 -23.23 8.97 8.94
C ILE A 216 -22.69 8.28 10.20
N LEU A 217 -22.17 7.08 10.05
CA LEU A 217 -21.63 6.27 11.15
C LEU A 217 -20.24 5.78 10.79
N TRP A 218 -19.47 5.39 11.80
CA TRP A 218 -18.28 4.60 11.60
C TRP A 218 -18.66 3.13 11.44
N ASP A 219 -17.99 2.47 10.50
CA ASP A 219 -18.08 1.04 10.24
C ASP A 219 -16.68 0.44 10.17
N HIS A 220 -16.57 -0.87 10.39
CA HIS A 220 -15.32 -1.59 10.28
C HIS A 220 -15.54 -3.03 9.85
N LYS A 221 -14.44 -3.69 9.49
CA LYS A 221 -14.40 -5.11 9.19
C LYS A 221 -13.12 -5.73 9.72
N ASP A 222 -13.24 -6.62 10.68
CA ASP A 222 -12.08 -7.34 11.20
C ASP A 222 -11.71 -8.46 10.22
N GLY A 223 -10.42 -8.82 10.17
CA GLY A 223 -9.81 -9.67 9.14
C GLY A 223 -10.73 -10.71 8.48
N GLY A 224 -11.31 -11.63 9.24
CA GLY A 224 -12.25 -12.65 8.73
C GLY A 224 -13.70 -12.49 9.20
N ARG A 225 -14.02 -11.49 10.04
CA ARG A 225 -15.36 -11.31 10.60
C ARG A 225 -16.24 -10.49 9.65
N PRO A 226 -17.58 -10.55 9.80
CA PRO A 226 -18.49 -9.68 9.09
C PRO A 226 -18.18 -8.19 9.35
N ALA A 227 -18.35 -7.36 8.33
CA ALA A 227 -18.37 -5.92 8.44
C ALA A 227 -19.57 -5.50 9.30
N THR A 228 -19.35 -4.52 10.18
CA THR A 228 -20.30 -4.07 11.18
C THR A 228 -20.13 -2.56 11.42
N ASN A 229 -21.20 -1.92 11.82
CA ASN A 229 -21.26 -0.52 12.29
C ASN A 229 -21.37 -0.43 13.82
N LYS A 230 -21.17 -1.57 14.51
CA LYS A 230 -21.25 -1.72 15.95
C LYS A 230 -19.87 -1.81 16.57
N ASP A 231 -19.72 -1.21 17.74
CA ASP A 231 -18.53 -1.31 18.58
C ASP A 231 -18.49 -2.63 19.37
N ALA A 232 -17.47 -2.82 20.20
CA ALA A 232 -17.28 -4.03 21.01
C ALA A 232 -18.36 -4.24 22.08
N SER A 233 -19.18 -3.22 22.37
CA SER A 233 -20.34 -3.30 23.26
C SER A 233 -21.65 -3.53 22.51
N GLY A 234 -21.60 -3.69 21.18
CA GLY A 234 -22.77 -3.88 20.33
C GLY A 234 -23.51 -2.59 19.96
N LYS A 235 -22.95 -1.41 20.26
CA LYS A 235 -23.58 -0.10 20.03
C LYS A 235 -23.13 0.50 18.69
N LEU A 236 -24.01 1.25 18.04
CA LEU A 236 -23.64 2.01 16.84
C LEU A 236 -22.53 3.01 17.12
N ILE A 237 -21.70 3.29 16.11
CA ILE A 237 -20.53 4.16 16.26
C ILE A 237 -20.73 5.53 15.57
N PRO A 238 -21.42 6.51 16.17
CA PRO A 238 -21.50 7.86 15.61
C PRO A 238 -20.19 8.64 15.75
N MET A 239 -19.39 8.33 16.79
CA MET A 239 -18.11 8.97 17.07
C MET A 239 -17.10 7.91 17.48
N LEU A 240 -16.00 7.80 16.75
CA LEU A 240 -15.02 6.76 17.03
C LEU A 240 -14.33 6.98 18.37
N SER A 241 -14.01 8.22 18.75
CA SER A 241 -13.36 8.54 20.03
C SER A 241 -14.13 8.03 21.25
N LYS A 242 -15.44 7.83 21.14
CA LYS A 242 -16.33 7.34 22.22
C LYS A 242 -16.69 5.85 22.12
N ALA A 243 -16.28 5.17 21.05
CA ALA A 243 -16.63 3.77 20.78
C ALA A 243 -15.88 2.81 21.73
N ASP A 244 -16.54 1.75 22.17
CA ASP A 244 -15.86 0.64 22.83
C ASP A 244 -15.05 -0.18 21.80
N ARG A 245 -13.74 -0.22 21.97
CA ARG A 245 -12.82 -0.95 21.08
C ARG A 245 -12.17 -2.15 21.77
N ASP A 246 -12.69 -2.57 22.92
CA ASP A 246 -12.21 -3.75 23.64
C ASP A 246 -12.97 -5.02 23.23
N TYR A 247 -12.55 -5.63 22.12
CA TYR A 247 -13.15 -6.86 21.62
C TYR A 247 -12.65 -8.12 22.36
N THR A 248 -11.90 -8.00 23.46
CA THR A 248 -11.34 -9.17 24.17
C THR A 248 -12.43 -10.09 24.74
N LYS A 249 -13.61 -9.54 25.09
CA LYS A 249 -14.80 -10.31 25.52
C LYS A 249 -15.31 -11.30 24.48
N GLU A 250 -14.99 -11.07 23.21
CA GLU A 250 -15.37 -11.92 22.07
C GLU A 250 -14.16 -12.68 21.49
N GLY A 251 -13.08 -12.82 22.27
CA GLY A 251 -11.82 -13.42 21.80
C GLY A 251 -11.08 -12.57 20.76
N GLY A 252 -11.38 -11.27 20.68
CA GLY A 252 -10.74 -10.30 19.79
C GLY A 252 -9.58 -9.55 20.47
N VAL A 253 -9.32 -8.34 19.98
CA VAL A 253 -8.23 -7.47 20.43
C VAL A 253 -8.78 -6.17 21.01
N ASN A 254 -8.08 -5.61 22.00
CA ASN A 254 -8.34 -4.26 22.48
C ASN A 254 -7.53 -3.23 21.67
N TYR A 255 -8.22 -2.43 20.86
CA TYR A 255 -7.63 -1.30 20.11
C TYR A 255 -7.80 0.01 20.86
N ASN A 256 -7.09 0.15 21.96
CA ASN A 256 -7.23 1.28 22.89
C ASN A 256 -6.62 2.59 22.40
N ARG A 257 -5.73 2.57 21.40
CA ARG A 257 -5.08 3.78 20.90
C ARG A 257 -5.52 4.14 19.50
N ILE A 258 -6.10 5.35 19.35
CA ILE A 258 -6.29 5.97 18.03
C ILE A 258 -4.97 6.60 17.60
N CYS A 259 -4.49 6.23 16.41
CA CYS A 259 -3.29 6.81 15.84
C CYS A 259 -3.57 8.14 15.16
N ASN A 260 -4.50 8.15 14.19
CA ASN A 260 -4.94 9.35 13.50
C ASN A 260 -6.21 9.08 12.69
N TYR A 261 -6.85 10.16 12.25
CA TYR A 261 -7.87 10.15 11.22
C TYR A 261 -7.22 10.54 9.90
N TYR A 262 -7.78 10.06 8.80
CA TYR A 262 -7.26 10.34 7.47
C TYR A 262 -8.38 10.59 6.48
N CYS A 263 -8.12 11.49 5.53
CA CYS A 263 -8.94 11.61 4.34
C CYS A 263 -8.38 10.72 3.24
N VAL A 264 -9.24 9.87 2.68
CA VAL A 264 -8.92 8.88 1.66
C VAL A 264 -9.64 9.26 0.38
N PRO A 265 -8.97 9.27 -0.78
CA PRO A 265 -9.63 9.58 -2.04
C PRO A 265 -10.71 8.53 -2.35
N SER A 266 -11.88 8.99 -2.79
CA SER A 266 -12.96 8.09 -3.17
C SER A 266 -12.61 7.27 -4.41
N SER A 267 -11.84 7.84 -5.33
CA SER A 267 -11.43 7.19 -6.58
C SER A 267 -10.41 6.06 -6.37
N ASP A 268 -10.73 4.87 -6.88
CA ASP A 268 -9.88 3.68 -6.78
C ASP A 268 -8.50 3.84 -7.42
N LYS A 269 -8.36 4.68 -8.45
CA LYS A 269 -7.07 4.94 -9.13
C LYS A 269 -6.02 5.59 -8.22
N HIS A 270 -6.43 6.19 -7.11
CA HIS A 270 -5.54 6.85 -6.14
C HIS A 270 -5.29 5.99 -4.89
N LYS A 271 -5.78 4.75 -4.89
CA LYS A 271 -5.64 3.81 -3.77
C LYS A 271 -4.91 2.57 -4.26
N THR A 272 -4.01 2.09 -3.44
CA THR A 272 -3.20 0.90 -3.70
C THR A 272 -3.22 0.00 -2.48
N MET A 273 -3.32 -1.29 -2.73
CA MET A 273 -3.15 -2.35 -1.75
C MET A 273 -2.65 -3.61 -2.46
N ASP A 274 -1.92 -4.47 -1.75
CA ASP A 274 -1.57 -5.80 -2.24
C ASP A 274 -1.43 -6.81 -1.09
N ILE A 275 -1.58 -8.10 -1.43
CA ILE A 275 -1.23 -9.18 -0.51
C ILE A 275 0.30 -9.35 -0.55
N PHE A 276 0.93 -9.54 0.60
CA PHE A 276 2.34 -9.92 0.63
C PHE A 276 2.54 -11.31 -0.01
N ILE A 277 3.34 -11.37 -1.07
CA ILE A 277 3.74 -12.62 -1.73
C ILE A 277 5.26 -12.75 -1.58
N LYS A 278 5.72 -13.65 -0.69
CA LYS A 278 7.16 -13.95 -0.56
C LYS A 278 7.70 -14.40 -1.93
N GLY A 279 8.72 -13.71 -2.42
CA GLY A 279 9.43 -14.05 -3.67
C GLY A 279 8.90 -13.38 -4.94
N SER A 280 7.84 -12.56 -4.88
CA SER A 280 7.52 -11.67 -6.00
C SER A 280 8.32 -10.38 -5.84
N ASN A 281 9.49 -10.31 -6.49
CA ASN A 281 10.04 -9.01 -6.86
C ASN A 281 9.01 -8.35 -7.78
N SER A 282 8.17 -7.47 -7.22
CA SER A 282 7.34 -6.53 -7.97
C SER A 282 8.23 -5.40 -8.51
N GLN A 283 9.27 -5.77 -9.26
CA GLN A 283 9.89 -4.90 -10.24
C GLN A 283 9.57 -5.50 -11.60
N GLY A 284 9.10 -4.67 -12.53
CA GLY A 284 8.74 -5.03 -13.90
C GLY A 284 9.87 -5.69 -14.69
N GLY A 285 10.12 -6.96 -14.40
CA GLY A 285 11.01 -7.82 -15.17
C GLY A 285 10.31 -8.21 -16.46
N LYS A 286 10.74 -7.61 -17.56
CA LYS A 286 10.44 -8.08 -18.92
C LYS A 286 10.60 -9.60 -18.94
N LYS A 287 9.52 -10.32 -19.30
CA LYS A 287 9.57 -11.75 -19.61
C LYS A 287 10.61 -11.98 -20.71
N THR A 288 11.82 -12.39 -20.38
CA THR A 288 12.72 -13.01 -21.34
C THR A 288 12.09 -14.34 -21.73
N LYS A 289 11.54 -14.40 -22.94
CA LYS A 289 11.10 -15.65 -23.59
C LYS A 289 12.28 -16.63 -23.56
N LYS A 290 12.18 -17.69 -22.75
CA LYS A 290 13.08 -18.85 -22.90
C LYS A 290 12.78 -19.48 -24.26
N ASN A 291 13.72 -19.37 -25.18
CA ASN A 291 13.71 -20.09 -26.44
C ASN A 291 13.67 -21.60 -26.15
N LYS A 292 12.53 -22.23 -26.47
CA LYS A 292 12.45 -23.66 -26.73
C LYS A 292 13.14 -23.90 -28.08
N ASN A 293 14.39 -24.34 -28.07
CA ASN A 293 15.01 -25.06 -29.17
C ASN A 293 16.30 -25.72 -28.66
N ASN A 294 16.22 -27.00 -28.31
CA ASN A 294 17.26 -28.00 -28.53
C ASN A 294 16.83 -29.36 -27.95
N LYS A 295 16.09 -30.12 -28.75
CA LYS A 295 16.03 -31.59 -28.67
C LYS A 295 15.65 -32.13 -30.06
N LYS A 296 16.60 -32.10 -30.99
CA LYS A 296 16.65 -32.98 -32.16
C LYS A 296 18.11 -33.16 -32.55
N LYS A 297 18.62 -34.37 -32.28
CA LYS A 297 19.66 -35.12 -33.03
C LYS A 297 20.52 -35.95 -32.06
N LYS A 298 20.20 -37.26 -31.99
CA LYS A 298 21.18 -38.35 -32.12
C LYS A 298 20.44 -39.69 -32.04
N TYR A 299 20.00 -40.18 -33.19
CA TYR A 299 19.92 -41.61 -33.46
C TYR A 299 20.46 -41.80 -34.88
N THR A 300 21.70 -42.25 -34.97
CA THR A 300 22.30 -42.82 -36.17
C THR A 300 23.03 -44.09 -35.75
N ARG A 301 22.38 -45.22 -36.07
CA ARG A 301 22.91 -46.52 -36.53
C ARG A 301 24.27 -47.00 -36.00
N ARG A 302 24.20 -48.07 -35.20
CA ARG A 302 24.90 -49.37 -35.35
C ARG A 302 23.84 -50.40 -34.90
N SER A 303 23.46 -51.44 -35.63
CA SER A 303 24.22 -52.36 -36.47
C SER A 303 23.34 -52.85 -37.63
#